data_AF-A0A832TR64-F1
#
_entry.id   AF-A0A832TR64-F1
#
_cell.length_a   1.000
_cell.length_b   1.000
_cell.length_c   1.000
_cell.angle_alpha   90.00
_cell.angle_beta   90.00
_cell.angle_gamma   90.00
#
_symmetry.space_group_name_H-M   'P 1'
#
loop_
_entity.id
_entity.type
_entity.pdbx_description
1 polymer ?
#
loop_
_entity_poly.entity_id
_entity_poly.type
_entity_poly.pdbx_seq_one_letter_code
_entity_poly.pdbx_strand_id
1 'polypeptide(L)'
;MSNNPKTLSVILIMTHLVAFIVGVALVNYANSPAIAPKAQVAEVSEANPQIAIDYNTMKEQYEKMNERITFLENQNMDYTWQITSLGTEILERDTEISNLKSEIKSLKNDIIMLNFILESQNNKTSNEIVQNNSIVIAPEPTPPAVEADTVYTPYMSYPPYGSRGTMPYPTAYATVTPNVVKFSSGLSIEEIVNKIRFNISYLDHKTDGYPYMIQYADETLVRGKGDCTDKALLLFSCLVSKGYSVNDMGIAAISKCDGQALHDVIIIKNLAANKDNFGKYHFDVDGETFYILDPTNSLSTNAYEVSPQYKDCLIVGNLYFYDTNKGKGWMPYKIQ
;
A
#
# COMPACT_ATOMS: atom_id res chain seq x y z
N MET A 1 17.93 12.26 -22.11
CA MET A 1 17.92 10.78 -22.21
C MET A 1 16.82 10.29 -21.27
N SER A 2 15.75 9.73 -21.83
CA SER A 2 14.55 9.35 -21.09
C SER A 2 14.80 8.07 -20.29
N ASN A 3 14.79 8.18 -18.95
CA ASN A 3 14.89 7.03 -18.04
C ASN A 3 13.51 6.37 -17.95
N ASN A 4 13.28 5.38 -18.80
CA ASN A 4 12.07 4.57 -18.75
C ASN A 4 12.14 3.66 -17.49
N PRO A 5 11.21 3.81 -16.53
CA PRO A 5 11.27 3.10 -15.24
C PRO A 5 11.17 1.57 -15.41
N LYS A 6 10.57 1.10 -16.51
CA LYS A 6 10.55 -0.33 -16.87
C LYS A 6 11.95 -0.86 -17.18
N THR A 7 12.80 -0.05 -17.80
CA THR A 7 14.19 -0.41 -18.10
C THR A 7 15.03 -0.44 -16.83
N LEU A 8 14.74 0.44 -15.87
CA LEU A 8 15.45 0.48 -14.58
C LEU A 8 15.11 -0.74 -13.70
N SER A 9 13.84 -1.15 -13.63
CA SER A 9 13.43 -2.36 -12.89
C SER A 9 14.00 -3.64 -13.51
N VAL A 10 14.06 -3.72 -14.85
CA VAL A 10 14.71 -4.84 -15.55
C VAL A 10 16.22 -4.85 -15.29
N ILE A 11 16.87 -3.68 -15.28
CA ILE A 11 18.29 -3.55 -14.92
C ILE A 11 18.52 -3.93 -13.45
N LEU A 12 17.60 -3.61 -12.54
CA LEU A 12 17.71 -3.94 -11.12
C LEU A 12 17.58 -5.45 -10.88
N ILE A 13 16.61 -6.10 -11.54
CA ILE A 13 16.43 -7.55 -11.48
C ILE A 13 17.66 -8.25 -12.09
N MET A 14 18.14 -7.79 -13.24
CA MET A 14 19.34 -8.35 -13.86
C MET A 14 20.60 -8.15 -13.01
N THR A 15 20.75 -7.00 -12.35
CA THR A 15 21.92 -6.76 -11.47
C THR A 15 21.86 -7.59 -10.20
N HIS A 16 20.69 -7.81 -9.61
CA HIS A 16 20.55 -8.71 -8.45
C HIS A 16 20.73 -10.19 -8.84
N LEU A 17 20.25 -10.58 -10.02
CA LEU A 17 20.46 -11.93 -10.58
C LEU A 17 21.94 -12.18 -10.88
N VAL A 18 22.64 -11.20 -11.48
CA VAL A 18 24.09 -11.29 -11.73
C VAL A 18 24.87 -11.31 -10.42
N ALA A 19 24.50 -10.48 -9.43
CA ALA A 19 25.15 -10.50 -8.12
C ALA A 19 24.95 -11.82 -7.39
N PHE A 20 23.77 -12.44 -7.52
CA PHE A 20 23.49 -13.77 -6.97
C PHE A 20 24.30 -14.86 -7.68
N ILE A 21 24.35 -14.87 -9.02
CA ILE A 21 25.14 -15.82 -9.82
C ILE A 21 26.65 -15.68 -9.52
N VAL A 22 27.16 -14.45 -9.45
CA VAL A 22 28.56 -14.16 -9.10
C VAL A 22 28.84 -14.55 -7.65
N GLY A 23 27.92 -14.32 -6.72
CA GLY A 23 28.04 -14.74 -5.32
C GLY A 23 28.13 -16.27 -5.18
N VAL A 24 27.27 -17.00 -5.89
CA VAL A 24 27.29 -18.47 -5.92
C VAL A 24 28.56 -18.99 -6.62
N ALA A 25 28.99 -18.37 -7.72
CA ALA A 25 30.22 -18.74 -8.41
C ALA A 25 31.48 -18.47 -7.56
N LEU A 26 31.50 -17.39 -6.76
CA LEU A 26 32.60 -17.08 -5.84
C LEU A 26 32.63 -18.05 -4.64
N VAL A 27 31.47 -18.47 -4.13
CA VAL A 27 31.39 -19.50 -3.08
C VAL A 27 31.85 -20.86 -3.62
N ASN A 28 31.49 -21.21 -4.86
CA ASN A 28 31.98 -22.43 -5.51
C ASN A 28 33.47 -22.38 -5.87
N TYR A 29 34.00 -21.19 -6.22
CA TYR A 29 35.43 -20.98 -6.44
C TYR A 29 36.24 -21.05 -5.13
N ALA A 30 35.71 -20.47 -4.04
CA ALA A 30 36.33 -20.53 -2.72
C ALA A 30 36.30 -21.95 -2.10
N ASN A 31 35.32 -22.78 -2.50
CA ASN A 31 35.22 -24.19 -2.13
C ASN A 31 35.90 -25.13 -3.15
N SER A 32 36.58 -24.59 -4.17
CA SER A 32 37.34 -25.42 -5.11
C SER A 32 38.56 -26.00 -4.39
N PRO A 33 38.78 -27.33 -4.39
CA PRO A 33 39.85 -27.95 -3.61
C PRO A 33 41.21 -27.59 -4.22
N ALA A 34 41.80 -26.51 -3.72
CA ALA A 34 43.21 -26.22 -3.93
C ALA A 34 44.03 -27.21 -3.11
N ILE A 35 44.73 -28.09 -3.83
CA ILE A 35 45.89 -28.87 -3.40
C ILE A 35 45.55 -30.10 -2.54
N ALA A 36 45.24 -31.22 -3.20
CA ALA A 36 45.59 -32.53 -2.67
C ALA A 36 47.13 -32.62 -2.60
N PRO A 37 47.76 -32.96 -1.46
CA PRO A 37 49.17 -33.30 -1.43
C PRO A 37 49.37 -34.66 -2.11
N LYS A 38 49.54 -34.64 -3.44
CA LYS A 38 50.14 -35.74 -4.20
C LYS A 38 51.64 -35.73 -3.90
N ALA A 39 52.06 -36.45 -2.87
CA ALA A 39 53.36 -37.13 -2.74
C ALA A 39 53.73 -37.27 -1.26
N GLN A 40 53.28 -38.34 -0.60
CA GLN A 40 53.93 -38.89 0.61
C GLN A 40 53.36 -40.23 1.11
N VAL A 41 52.52 -40.93 0.33
CA VAL A 41 51.82 -42.13 0.83
C VAL A 41 52.57 -43.44 0.55
N ALA A 42 53.60 -43.43 -0.30
CA ALA A 42 54.26 -44.69 -0.70
C ALA A 42 55.18 -45.31 0.37
N GLU A 43 55.67 -44.54 1.35
CA GLU A 43 56.67 -45.03 2.32
C GLU A 43 56.13 -45.31 3.74
N VAL A 44 54.91 -44.89 4.08
CA VAL A 44 54.35 -45.04 5.45
C VAL A 44 53.52 -46.33 5.61
N SER A 45 53.25 -47.04 4.51
CA SER A 45 52.33 -48.19 4.47
C SER A 45 52.79 -49.44 5.24
N GLU A 46 54.07 -49.57 5.61
CA GLU A 46 54.58 -50.77 6.29
C GLU A 46 54.73 -50.63 7.81
N ALA A 47 54.61 -49.43 8.38
CA ALA A 47 54.98 -49.19 9.78
C ALA A 47 53.80 -49.10 10.78
N ASN A 48 52.55 -48.88 10.34
CA ASN A 48 51.41 -48.81 11.25
C ASN A 48 50.05 -49.08 10.56
N PRO A 49 49.43 -50.26 10.72
CA PRO A 49 48.17 -50.61 10.06
C PRO A 49 46.98 -49.72 10.46
N GLN A 50 47.04 -49.04 11.63
CA GLN A 50 45.99 -48.13 12.05
C GLN A 50 45.89 -46.89 11.14
N ILE A 51 47.02 -46.38 10.65
CA ILE A 51 47.04 -45.20 9.76
C ILE A 51 46.35 -45.50 8.43
N ALA A 52 46.49 -46.73 7.92
CA ALA A 52 45.81 -47.17 6.70
C ALA A 52 44.29 -47.29 6.90
N ILE A 53 43.85 -47.78 8.07
CA ILE A 53 42.43 -47.86 8.43
C ILE A 53 41.82 -46.46 8.56
N ASP A 54 42.52 -45.54 9.23
CA ASP A 54 42.07 -44.16 9.42
C ASP A 54 41.98 -43.42 8.08
N TYR A 55 42.96 -43.62 7.18
CA TYR A 55 42.96 -43.06 5.83
C TYR A 55 41.76 -43.55 5.00
N ASN A 56 41.50 -44.86 5.00
CA ASN A 56 40.38 -45.42 4.25
C ASN A 56 39.03 -44.94 4.80
N THR A 57 38.91 -44.82 6.13
CA THR A 57 37.71 -44.27 6.79
C THR A 57 37.48 -42.81 6.40
N MET A 58 38.54 -42.00 6.40
CA MET A 58 38.48 -40.59 5.99
C MET A 58 38.09 -40.46 4.51
N LYS A 59 38.65 -41.32 3.64
CA LYS A 59 38.31 -41.37 2.22
C LYS A 59 36.82 -41.69 2.00
N GLU A 60 36.28 -42.69 2.69
CA GLU A 60 34.84 -43.01 2.60
C GLU A 60 33.94 -41.86 3.08
N GLN A 61 34.33 -41.16 4.16
CA GLN A 61 33.60 -39.99 4.63
C GLN A 61 33.64 -38.84 3.61
N TYR A 62 34.79 -38.63 2.97
CA TYR A 62 34.95 -37.63 1.91
C TYR A 62 34.04 -37.94 0.71
N GLU A 63 34.01 -39.19 0.23
CA GLU A 63 33.15 -39.59 -0.89
C GLU A 63 31.66 -39.40 -0.55
N LYS A 64 31.21 -39.81 0.64
CA LYS A 64 29.82 -39.59 1.10
C LYS A 64 29.46 -38.10 1.16
N MET A 65 30.40 -37.28 1.61
CA MET A 65 30.20 -35.83 1.67
C MET A 65 30.11 -35.24 0.26
N ASN A 66 30.94 -35.70 -0.67
CA ASN A 66 30.93 -35.28 -2.07
C ASN A 66 29.62 -35.66 -2.78
N GLU A 67 29.11 -36.88 -2.56
CA GLU A 67 27.79 -37.32 -3.03
C GLU A 67 26.67 -36.43 -2.49
N ARG A 68 26.74 -36.07 -1.19
CA ARG A 68 25.76 -35.18 -0.56
C ARG A 68 25.80 -33.77 -1.14
N ILE A 69 26.99 -33.23 -1.44
CA ILE A 69 27.15 -31.93 -2.10
C ILE A 69 26.50 -31.96 -3.48
N THR A 70 26.82 -32.98 -4.28
CA THR A 70 26.27 -33.15 -5.64
C THR A 70 24.73 -33.23 -5.61
N PHE A 71 24.17 -33.96 -4.64
CA PHE A 71 22.73 -34.04 -4.45
C PHE A 71 22.10 -32.67 -4.14
N LEU A 72 22.71 -31.90 -3.23
CA LEU A 72 22.22 -30.57 -2.86
C LEU A 72 22.33 -29.57 -4.01
N GLU A 73 23.39 -29.64 -4.82
CA GLU A 73 23.55 -28.81 -6.02
C GLU A 73 22.43 -29.07 -7.03
N ASN A 74 22.09 -30.35 -7.27
CA ASN A 74 20.99 -30.73 -8.15
C ASN A 74 19.63 -30.24 -7.61
N GLN A 75 19.39 -30.35 -6.30
CA GLN A 75 18.17 -29.80 -5.69
C GLN A 75 18.08 -28.27 -5.83
N ASN A 76 19.18 -27.55 -5.63
CA ASN A 76 19.23 -26.10 -5.83
C ASN A 76 18.95 -25.71 -7.28
N MET A 77 19.46 -26.49 -8.24
CA MET A 77 19.18 -26.26 -9.66
C MET A 77 17.69 -26.44 -9.98
N ASP A 78 17.06 -27.48 -9.42
CA ASP A 78 15.63 -27.72 -9.57
C ASP A 78 14.78 -26.58 -8.96
N TYR A 79 15.11 -26.14 -7.74
CA TYR A 79 14.44 -24.99 -7.13
C TYR A 79 14.62 -23.70 -7.92
N THR A 80 15.81 -23.47 -8.48
CA THR A 80 16.07 -22.31 -9.34
C THR A 80 15.16 -22.31 -10.58
N TRP A 81 14.97 -23.48 -11.19
CA TRP A 81 14.06 -23.67 -12.31
C TRP A 81 12.60 -23.41 -11.92
N GLN A 82 12.15 -23.96 -10.80
CA GLN A 82 10.79 -23.75 -10.29
C GLN A 82 10.51 -22.26 -10.01
N ILE A 83 11.45 -21.57 -9.35
CA ILE A 83 11.35 -20.12 -9.07
C ILE A 83 11.26 -19.33 -10.38
N THR A 84 12.10 -19.66 -11.37
CA THR A 84 12.09 -18.97 -12.68
C THR A 84 10.77 -19.17 -13.42
N SER A 85 10.22 -20.40 -13.39
CA SER A 85 8.94 -20.73 -13.99
C SER A 85 7.79 -19.96 -13.32
N LEU A 86 7.73 -19.97 -11.98
CA LEU A 86 6.72 -19.23 -11.23
C LEU A 86 6.82 -17.72 -11.45
N GLY A 87 8.04 -17.16 -11.53
CA GLY A 87 8.24 -15.76 -11.85
C GLY A 87 7.71 -15.38 -13.23
N THR A 88 7.82 -16.28 -14.20
CA THR A 88 7.24 -16.10 -15.55
C THR A 88 5.71 -16.11 -15.50
N GLU A 89 5.12 -17.06 -14.78
CA GLU A 89 3.67 -17.14 -14.62
C GLU A 89 3.10 -15.89 -13.92
N ILE A 90 3.77 -15.38 -12.89
CA ILE A 90 3.37 -14.13 -12.22
C ILE A 90 3.34 -12.95 -13.20
N LEU A 91 4.36 -12.82 -14.07
CA LEU A 91 4.41 -11.75 -15.07
C LEU A 91 3.27 -11.83 -16.09
N GLU A 92 2.90 -13.04 -16.50
CA GLU A 92 1.76 -13.26 -17.39
C GLU A 92 0.45 -12.85 -16.71
N ARG A 93 0.26 -13.24 -15.45
CA ARG A 93 -0.92 -12.87 -14.65
C ARG A 93 -1.01 -11.37 -14.39
N ASP A 94 0.09 -10.71 -14.08
CA ASP A 94 0.12 -9.26 -13.89
C ASP A 94 -0.25 -8.51 -15.17
N THR A 95 0.19 -9.03 -16.32
CA THR A 95 -0.19 -8.50 -17.63
C THR A 95 -1.69 -8.67 -17.88
N GLU A 96 -2.24 -9.85 -17.58
CA GLU A 96 -3.68 -10.14 -17.67
C GLU A 96 -4.50 -9.19 -16.78
N ILE A 97 -4.11 -9.03 -15.51
CA ILE A 97 -4.76 -8.11 -14.56
C ILE A 97 -4.71 -6.66 -15.06
N SER A 98 -3.58 -6.22 -15.63
CA SER A 98 -3.45 -4.87 -16.18
C SER A 98 -4.41 -4.64 -17.36
N ASN A 99 -4.54 -5.63 -18.25
CA ASN A 99 -5.48 -5.56 -19.37
C ASN A 99 -6.92 -5.48 -18.88
N LEU A 100 -7.31 -6.34 -17.92
CA LEU A 100 -8.65 -6.33 -17.32
C LEU A 100 -8.96 -5.00 -16.62
N LYS A 101 -8.01 -4.42 -15.89
CA LYS A 101 -8.19 -3.09 -15.27
C LYS A 101 -8.45 -2.00 -16.32
N SER A 102 -7.74 -2.06 -17.45
CA SER A 102 -7.94 -1.12 -18.57
C SER A 102 -9.33 -1.29 -19.20
N GLU A 103 -9.76 -2.53 -19.40
CA GLU A 103 -11.08 -2.85 -19.94
C GLU A 103 -12.21 -2.37 -19.02
N ILE A 104 -12.12 -2.64 -17.71
CA ILE A 104 -13.07 -2.14 -16.71
C ILE A 104 -13.16 -0.60 -16.75
N LYS A 105 -12.02 0.08 -16.89
CA LYS A 105 -12.00 1.55 -17.00
C LYS A 105 -12.71 2.04 -18.27
N SER A 106 -12.49 1.37 -19.41
CA SER A 106 -13.19 1.68 -20.66
C SER A 106 -14.69 1.51 -20.51
N LEU A 107 -15.14 0.34 -20.01
CA LEU A 107 -16.55 0.04 -19.82
C LEU A 107 -17.23 1.01 -18.84
N LYS A 108 -16.53 1.43 -17.78
CA LYS A 108 -17.05 2.44 -16.86
C LYS A 108 -17.29 3.79 -17.56
N ASN A 109 -16.38 4.20 -18.44
CA ASN A 109 -16.57 5.42 -19.23
C ASN A 109 -17.72 5.29 -20.23
N ASP A 110 -17.89 4.13 -20.86
CA ASP A 110 -19.00 3.87 -21.77
C ASP A 110 -20.35 3.96 -21.04
N ILE A 111 -20.45 3.39 -19.83
CA ILE A 111 -21.65 3.50 -18.98
C ILE A 111 -21.95 4.96 -18.63
N ILE A 112 -20.94 5.74 -18.27
CA ILE A 112 -21.11 7.18 -17.97
C ILE A 112 -21.64 7.92 -19.20
N MET A 113 -21.08 7.65 -20.39
CA MET A 113 -21.52 8.28 -21.64
C MET A 113 -22.95 7.89 -22.01
N LEU A 114 -23.31 6.62 -21.86
CA LEU A 114 -24.67 6.13 -22.10
C LEU A 114 -25.68 6.78 -21.15
N ASN A 115 -25.36 6.89 -19.87
CA ASN A 115 -26.21 7.59 -18.89
C ASN A 115 -26.39 9.07 -19.26
N PHE A 116 -25.31 9.75 -19.64
CA PHE A 116 -25.39 11.14 -20.11
C PHE A 116 -26.30 11.29 -21.35
N ILE A 117 -26.20 10.37 -22.32
CA ILE A 117 -27.06 10.38 -23.50
C ILE A 117 -28.53 10.15 -23.10
N LEU A 118 -28.83 9.19 -22.23
CA LEU A 118 -30.18 8.90 -21.75
C LEU A 118 -30.80 10.09 -21.01
N GLU A 119 -30.05 10.74 -20.12
CA GLU A 119 -30.50 11.95 -19.41
C GLU A 119 -30.76 13.11 -20.38
N SER A 120 -29.90 13.29 -21.39
CA SER A 120 -30.07 14.33 -22.40
C SER A 120 -31.32 14.11 -23.28
N GLN A 121 -31.67 12.84 -23.55
CA GLN A 121 -32.87 12.48 -24.31
C GLN A 121 -34.13 12.69 -23.48
N ASN A 122 -34.14 12.24 -22.23
CA ASN A 122 -35.26 12.44 -21.31
C ASN A 122 -35.56 13.93 -21.10
N ASN A 123 -34.53 14.77 -20.95
CA ASN A 123 -34.70 16.22 -20.82
C ASN A 123 -35.24 16.89 -22.10
N LYS A 124 -34.93 16.36 -23.29
CA LYS A 124 -35.55 16.82 -24.55
C LYS A 124 -37.03 16.45 -24.63
N THR A 125 -37.40 15.24 -24.24
CA THR A 125 -38.80 14.78 -24.25
C THR A 125 -39.66 15.53 -23.22
N SER A 126 -39.10 15.89 -22.07
CA SER A 126 -39.78 16.73 -21.07
C SER A 126 -39.98 18.18 -21.54
N ASN A 127 -39.01 18.77 -22.26
CA ASN A 127 -39.13 20.14 -22.76
C ASN A 127 -40.11 20.29 -23.94
N GLU A 128 -40.36 19.23 -24.72
CA GLU A 128 -41.43 19.24 -25.74
C GLU A 128 -42.84 19.15 -25.12
N ILE A 129 -42.99 18.58 -23.92
CA ILE A 129 -44.29 18.51 -23.22
C ILE A 129 -44.61 19.83 -22.49
N VAL A 130 -43.59 20.60 -22.06
CA VAL A 130 -43.77 21.82 -21.25
C VAL A 130 -44.06 23.08 -22.07
N GLN A 131 -43.85 23.09 -23.40
CA GLN A 131 -44.24 24.23 -24.24
C GLN A 131 -45.76 24.45 -24.37
N ASN A 132 -46.60 23.62 -23.75
CA ASN A 132 -48.06 23.72 -23.86
C ASN A 132 -48.81 24.15 -22.59
N ASN A 133 -48.14 24.63 -21.53
CA ASN A 133 -48.85 25.27 -20.41
C ASN A 133 -47.99 26.32 -19.70
N SER A 134 -48.34 27.59 -19.93
CA SER A 134 -47.82 28.75 -19.21
C SER A 134 -48.28 28.77 -17.76
N ILE A 135 -47.37 28.66 -16.79
CA ILE A 135 -47.50 29.28 -15.46
C ILE A 135 -46.11 29.72 -14.97
N VAL A 136 -46.05 30.97 -14.51
CA VAL A 136 -44.90 31.62 -13.83
C VAL A 136 -44.83 31.15 -12.37
N ILE A 137 -43.65 30.83 -11.83
CA ILE A 137 -43.09 31.28 -10.53
C ILE A 137 -41.83 30.45 -10.10
N ALA A 138 -40.83 31.21 -9.64
CA ALA A 138 -39.66 30.92 -8.78
C ALA A 138 -38.46 30.10 -9.31
N PRO A 139 -37.21 30.55 -9.05
CA PRO A 139 -36.00 29.85 -9.50
C PRO A 139 -35.73 28.64 -8.61
N GLU A 140 -35.74 27.44 -9.19
CA GLU A 140 -35.22 26.22 -8.56
C GLU A 140 -33.70 26.30 -8.37
N PRO A 141 -33.17 25.67 -7.31
CA PRO A 141 -31.75 25.72 -6.98
C PRO A 141 -30.95 25.03 -8.08
N THR A 142 -29.91 25.72 -8.52
CA THR A 142 -28.94 25.23 -9.50
C THR A 142 -28.38 23.90 -9.01
N PRO A 143 -28.38 22.83 -9.82
CA PRO A 143 -27.62 21.61 -9.52
C PRO A 143 -26.17 22.02 -9.24
N PRO A 144 -25.49 21.46 -8.21
CA PRO A 144 -24.12 21.80 -7.95
C PRO A 144 -23.30 21.50 -9.21
N ALA A 145 -22.68 22.55 -9.74
CA ALA A 145 -21.78 22.47 -10.86
C ALA A 145 -20.77 21.36 -10.59
N VAL A 146 -20.58 20.46 -11.55
CA VAL A 146 -19.43 19.57 -11.59
C VAL A 146 -18.20 20.48 -11.55
N GLU A 147 -17.59 20.62 -10.36
CA GLU A 147 -16.40 21.44 -10.17
C GLU A 147 -15.33 20.91 -11.11
N ALA A 148 -14.86 21.80 -11.99
CA ALA A 148 -13.72 21.56 -12.86
C ALA A 148 -12.54 21.02 -12.04
N ASP A 149 -11.78 20.08 -12.61
CA ASP A 149 -10.56 19.49 -12.04
C ASP A 149 -9.73 20.56 -11.31
N THR A 150 -9.84 20.58 -9.99
CA THR A 150 -9.23 21.63 -9.19
C THR A 150 -7.74 21.32 -9.12
N VAL A 151 -6.94 22.00 -9.94
CA VAL A 151 -5.48 21.83 -9.91
C VAL A 151 -4.93 22.50 -8.65
N TYR A 152 -4.24 21.72 -7.81
CA TYR A 152 -3.52 22.22 -6.64
C TYR A 152 -2.04 22.39 -6.98
N THR A 153 -1.44 23.51 -6.59
CA THR A 153 0.01 23.74 -6.70
C THR A 153 0.66 23.60 -5.33
N PRO A 154 1.91 23.11 -5.24
CA PRO A 154 2.62 22.97 -3.96
C PRO A 154 2.59 24.27 -3.15
N TYR A 155 2.12 24.18 -1.90
CA TYR A 155 2.22 25.29 -0.96
C TYR A 155 3.63 25.40 -0.37
N MET A 156 4.32 24.28 -0.25
CA MET A 156 5.66 24.17 0.30
C MET A 156 6.55 23.27 -0.55
N SER A 157 7.87 23.37 -0.32
CA SER A 157 8.80 22.37 -0.85
C SER A 157 8.75 21.13 0.04
N TYR A 158 8.49 19.98 -0.57
CA TYR A 158 8.48 18.71 0.16
C TYR A 158 9.91 18.13 0.21
N PRO A 159 10.42 17.77 1.40
CA PRO A 159 11.66 17.03 1.52
C PRO A 159 11.66 15.76 0.65
N PRO A 160 12.82 15.34 0.10
CA PRO A 160 12.89 14.10 -0.65
C PRO A 160 12.53 12.92 0.25
N TYR A 161 11.87 11.90 -0.31
CA TYR A 161 11.36 10.76 0.46
C TYR A 161 12.42 10.06 1.32
N GLY A 162 13.67 9.96 0.88
CA GLY A 162 14.77 9.37 1.67
C GLY A 162 15.14 10.12 2.95
N SER A 163 14.62 11.34 3.15
CA SER A 163 14.81 12.13 4.37
C SER A 163 13.60 12.12 5.31
N ARG A 164 12.52 11.45 4.92
CA ARG A 164 11.26 11.41 5.67
C ARG A 164 11.27 10.25 6.67
N GLY A 165 10.55 10.41 7.78
CA GLY A 165 10.30 9.32 8.73
C GLY A 165 9.29 8.31 8.16
N THR A 166 9.32 7.08 8.66
CA THR A 166 8.44 5.98 8.21
C THR A 166 7.17 5.83 9.03
N MET A 167 6.97 6.69 10.04
CA MET A 167 5.83 6.65 10.94
C MET A 167 4.87 7.81 10.62
N PRO A 168 3.55 7.58 10.51
CA PRO A 168 2.58 8.58 10.05
C PRO A 168 2.17 9.55 11.16
N TYR A 169 3.16 10.21 11.78
CA TYR A 169 2.89 11.22 12.80
C TYR A 169 2.19 12.44 12.19
N PRO A 170 0.98 12.81 12.66
CA PRO A 170 0.28 13.98 12.13
C PRO A 170 1.07 15.29 12.27
N THR A 171 1.89 15.42 13.31
CA THR A 171 2.79 16.57 13.53
C THR A 171 3.79 16.80 12.40
N ALA A 172 4.19 15.74 11.69
CA ALA A 172 5.13 15.84 10.59
C ALA A 172 4.43 16.05 9.24
N TYR A 173 3.30 15.38 9.00
CA TYR A 173 2.74 15.25 7.64
C TYR A 173 1.39 15.92 7.42
N ALA A 174 0.66 16.28 8.48
CA ALA A 174 -0.73 16.76 8.39
C ALA A 174 -0.89 18.26 8.67
N THR A 175 0.07 19.08 8.24
CA THR A 175 -0.02 20.55 8.34
C THR A 175 -1.23 21.08 7.57
N VAL A 176 -1.96 22.03 8.16
CA VAL A 176 -3.09 22.72 7.50
C VAL A 176 -2.54 23.80 6.56
N THR A 177 -2.58 23.52 5.26
CA THR A 177 -2.17 24.48 4.21
C THR A 177 -3.38 25.17 3.58
N PRO A 178 -3.20 26.25 2.80
CA PRO A 178 -4.27 26.84 2.01
C PRO A 178 -4.95 25.86 1.04
N ASN A 179 -4.23 24.88 0.49
CA ASN A 179 -4.82 23.85 -0.35
C ASN A 179 -5.77 22.95 0.45
N VAL A 180 -5.40 22.55 1.66
CA VAL A 180 -6.26 21.78 2.56
C VAL A 180 -7.51 22.56 2.93
N VAL A 181 -7.36 23.84 3.28
CA VAL A 181 -8.50 24.72 3.58
C VAL A 181 -9.42 24.83 2.36
N LYS A 182 -8.88 25.06 1.17
CA LYS A 182 -9.64 25.10 -0.09
C LYS A 182 -10.37 23.78 -0.37
N PHE A 183 -9.69 22.65 -0.20
CA PHE A 183 -10.24 21.33 -0.48
C PHE A 183 -11.45 20.99 0.41
N SER A 184 -11.39 21.39 1.68
CA SER A 184 -12.38 21.07 2.74
C SER A 184 -13.43 22.16 3.00
N SER A 185 -13.26 23.34 2.40
CA SER A 185 -14.13 24.49 2.65
C SER A 185 -15.58 24.20 2.30
N GLY A 186 -16.50 24.58 3.18
CA GLY A 186 -17.95 24.40 2.99
C GLY A 186 -18.46 22.95 3.11
N LEU A 187 -17.57 21.95 3.20
CA LEU A 187 -17.95 20.54 3.22
C LEU A 187 -18.20 20.02 4.65
N SER A 188 -19.17 19.14 4.79
CA SER A 188 -19.35 18.25 5.94
C SER A 188 -18.26 17.17 5.99
N ILE A 189 -18.18 16.43 7.09
CA ILE A 189 -17.18 15.35 7.25
C ILE A 189 -17.42 14.24 6.24
N GLU A 190 -18.68 13.85 6.04
CA GLU A 190 -19.06 12.84 5.05
C GLU A 190 -18.65 13.28 3.64
N GLU A 191 -18.90 14.54 3.29
CA GLU A 191 -18.48 15.09 2.00
C GLU A 191 -16.95 15.14 1.86
N ILE A 192 -16.21 15.48 2.92
CA ILE A 192 -14.73 15.46 2.90
C ILE A 192 -14.23 14.02 2.71
N VAL A 193 -14.73 13.07 3.49
CA VAL A 193 -14.34 11.65 3.38
C VAL A 193 -14.60 11.14 1.96
N ASN A 194 -15.79 11.41 1.42
CA ASN A 194 -16.15 11.00 0.07
C ASN A 194 -15.31 11.72 -1.00
N LYS A 195 -15.05 13.02 -0.85
CA LYS A 195 -14.18 13.77 -1.76
C LYS A 195 -12.75 13.19 -1.76
N ILE A 196 -12.22 12.77 -0.61
CA ILE A 196 -10.93 12.08 -0.54
C ILE A 196 -11.01 10.71 -1.22
N ARG A 197 -12.07 9.92 -0.96
CA ARG A 197 -12.25 8.59 -1.57
C ARG A 197 -12.30 8.66 -3.10
N PHE A 198 -12.99 9.66 -3.66
CA PHE A 198 -13.30 9.71 -5.09
C PHE A 198 -12.41 10.64 -5.91
N ASN A 199 -11.89 11.72 -5.33
CA ASN A 199 -11.08 12.69 -6.09
C ASN A 199 -9.57 12.47 -5.89
N ILE A 200 -9.17 11.72 -4.86
CA ILE A 200 -7.77 11.30 -4.68
C ILE A 200 -7.66 9.84 -5.11
N SER A 201 -6.86 9.55 -6.14
CA SER A 201 -6.67 8.18 -6.60
C SER A 201 -5.88 7.35 -5.59
N TYR A 202 -6.21 6.07 -5.43
CA TYR A 202 -5.38 5.19 -4.61
C TYR A 202 -4.08 4.84 -5.36
N LEU A 203 -2.94 5.01 -4.70
CA LEU A 203 -1.61 4.67 -5.22
C LEU A 203 -0.87 3.84 -4.19
N ASP A 204 -0.47 2.60 -4.52
CA ASP A 204 0.39 1.80 -3.65
C ASP A 204 1.87 2.14 -3.88
N HIS A 205 2.52 2.77 -2.91
CA HIS A 205 3.93 3.16 -2.99
C HIS A 205 4.90 1.98 -3.13
N LYS A 206 4.48 0.75 -2.82
CA LYS A 206 5.27 -0.46 -3.11
C LYS A 206 5.59 -0.57 -4.60
N THR A 207 4.63 -0.18 -5.45
CA THR A 207 4.79 -0.22 -6.91
C THR A 207 5.68 0.90 -7.46
N ASP A 208 5.90 1.96 -6.67
CA ASP A 208 6.83 3.06 -6.98
C ASP A 208 8.27 2.78 -6.46
N GLY A 209 8.53 1.60 -5.89
CA GLY A 209 9.85 1.13 -5.44
C GLY A 209 10.22 1.53 -4.00
N TYR A 210 9.28 2.06 -3.23
CA TYR A 210 9.53 2.52 -1.86
C TYR A 210 8.34 2.18 -0.94
N PRO A 211 8.41 1.05 -0.21
CA PRO A 211 7.25 0.46 0.47
C PRO A 211 6.70 1.23 1.68
N TYR A 212 7.30 2.36 2.06
CA TYR A 212 6.95 3.15 3.26
C TYR A 212 6.99 4.67 3.02
N MET A 213 6.64 5.12 1.81
CA MET A 213 6.57 6.55 1.52
C MET A 213 5.32 7.18 2.15
N ILE A 214 5.54 8.29 2.84
CA ILE A 214 4.47 9.11 3.41
C ILE A 214 4.48 10.46 2.72
N GLN A 215 3.35 10.85 2.15
CA GLN A 215 3.10 12.17 1.59
C GLN A 215 2.63 13.15 2.67
N TYR A 216 2.97 14.42 2.48
CA TYR A 216 2.30 15.50 3.22
C TYR A 216 0.85 15.62 2.74
N ALA A 217 -0.06 16.03 3.61
CA ALA A 217 -1.46 16.28 3.22
C ALA A 217 -1.58 17.22 2.00
N ASP A 218 -0.75 18.26 1.94
CA ASP A 218 -0.65 19.17 0.79
C ASP A 218 -0.18 18.45 -0.49
N GLU A 219 0.82 17.58 -0.37
CA GLU A 219 1.38 16.80 -1.47
C GLU A 219 0.36 15.82 -2.04
N THR A 220 -0.44 15.18 -1.18
CA THR A 220 -1.53 14.28 -1.60
C THR A 220 -2.54 15.00 -2.49
N LEU A 221 -2.87 16.26 -2.17
CA LEU A 221 -3.75 17.09 -3.00
C LEU A 221 -3.10 17.47 -4.33
N VAL A 222 -1.84 17.90 -4.30
CA VAL A 222 -1.09 18.28 -5.50
C VAL A 222 -0.91 17.11 -6.46
N ARG A 223 -0.62 15.92 -5.95
CA ARG A 223 -0.44 14.71 -6.76
C ARG A 223 -1.77 14.10 -7.17
N GLY A 224 -2.86 14.43 -6.47
CA GLY A 224 -4.19 13.84 -6.69
C GLY A 224 -4.23 12.33 -6.42
N LYS A 225 -3.24 11.79 -5.68
CA LYS A 225 -3.11 10.36 -5.42
C LYS A 225 -2.31 10.06 -4.15
N GLY A 226 -2.63 8.97 -3.48
CA GLY A 226 -1.93 8.48 -2.29
C GLY A 226 -2.48 7.14 -1.80
N ASP A 227 -1.74 6.49 -0.91
CA ASP A 227 -2.16 5.24 -0.27
C ASP A 227 -3.09 5.50 0.93
N CYS A 228 -3.34 4.48 1.76
CA CYS A 228 -4.15 4.61 2.97
C CYS A 228 -3.59 5.64 3.96
N THR A 229 -2.28 5.61 4.18
CA THR A 229 -1.54 6.52 5.05
C THR A 229 -1.72 7.98 4.62
N ASP A 230 -1.46 8.26 3.34
CA ASP A 230 -1.54 9.61 2.77
C ASP A 230 -2.94 10.19 2.88
N LYS A 231 -3.95 9.37 2.54
CA LYS A 231 -5.36 9.78 2.59
C LYS A 231 -5.83 10.02 4.03
N ALA A 232 -5.37 9.22 5.00
CA ALA A 232 -5.66 9.42 6.42
C ALA A 232 -5.05 10.71 6.96
N LEU A 233 -3.80 11.03 6.57
CA LEU A 233 -3.15 12.28 6.93
C LEU A 233 -3.80 13.51 6.29
N LEU A 234 -4.26 13.38 5.03
CA LEU A 234 -5.07 14.42 4.39
C LEU A 234 -6.39 14.65 5.14
N LEU A 235 -7.12 13.57 5.47
CA LEU A 235 -8.36 13.68 6.24
C LEU A 235 -8.11 14.34 7.60
N PHE A 236 -7.04 13.95 8.31
CA PHE A 236 -6.64 14.59 9.57
C PHE A 236 -6.50 16.10 9.39
N SER A 237 -5.72 16.55 8.40
CA SER A 237 -5.51 17.98 8.14
C SER A 237 -6.80 18.71 7.78
N CYS A 238 -7.69 18.08 7.00
CA CYS A 238 -9.02 18.62 6.70
C CYS A 238 -9.92 18.73 7.93
N LEU A 239 -9.84 17.82 8.90
CA LEU A 239 -10.62 17.95 10.13
C LEU A 239 -10.06 19.07 11.02
N VAL A 240 -8.74 19.22 11.10
CA VAL A 240 -8.12 20.34 11.82
C VAL A 240 -8.55 21.69 11.22
N SER A 241 -8.60 21.82 9.88
CA SER A 241 -9.07 23.07 9.24
C SER A 241 -10.55 23.38 9.56
N LYS A 242 -11.34 22.36 9.91
CA LYS A 242 -12.74 22.47 10.34
C LYS A 242 -12.90 22.72 11.84
N GLY A 243 -11.80 22.86 12.59
CA GLY A 243 -11.81 23.16 14.02
C GLY A 243 -11.78 21.93 14.93
N TYR A 244 -11.56 20.72 14.39
CA TYR A 244 -11.36 19.54 15.24
C TYR A 244 -10.00 19.61 15.94
N SER A 245 -10.00 19.29 17.23
CA SER A 245 -8.82 19.30 18.07
C SER A 245 -7.84 18.19 17.66
N VAL A 246 -6.59 18.56 17.41
CA VAL A 246 -5.51 17.59 17.13
C VAL A 246 -5.27 16.58 18.25
N ASN A 247 -5.66 16.91 19.48
CA ASN A 247 -5.51 16.04 20.66
C ASN A 247 -6.60 14.96 20.75
N ASP A 248 -7.67 15.13 19.98
CA ASP A 248 -8.81 14.23 19.92
C ASP A 248 -8.77 13.35 18.67
N MET A 249 -7.67 13.39 17.92
CA MET A 249 -7.49 12.66 16.67
C MET A 249 -6.12 11.97 16.62
N GLY A 250 -6.03 10.92 15.81
CA GLY A 250 -4.79 10.23 15.50
C GLY A 250 -4.92 9.37 14.25
N ILE A 251 -3.82 8.72 13.87
CA ILE A 251 -3.79 7.67 12.85
C ILE A 251 -3.69 6.34 13.57
N ALA A 252 -4.39 5.32 13.08
CA ALA A 252 -4.26 3.95 13.57
C ALA A 252 -4.10 2.99 12.41
N ALA A 253 -3.30 1.94 12.62
CA ALA A 253 -3.29 0.80 11.71
C ALA A 253 -4.43 -0.15 12.10
N ILE A 254 -5.20 -0.59 11.10
CA ILE A 254 -6.19 -1.64 11.26
C ILE A 254 -5.81 -2.87 10.44
N SER A 255 -6.20 -4.04 10.93
CA SER A 255 -5.92 -5.32 10.29
C SER A 255 -7.03 -6.33 10.52
N LYS A 256 -7.09 -7.34 9.65
CA LYS A 256 -7.84 -8.56 9.93
C LYS A 256 -7.11 -9.35 11.02
N CYS A 257 -7.82 -10.29 11.65
CA CYS A 257 -7.24 -11.12 12.70
C CYS A 257 -6.21 -12.16 12.22
N ASP A 258 -6.04 -12.31 10.91
CA ASP A 258 -4.92 -13.06 10.32
C ASP A 258 -3.60 -12.25 10.29
N GLY A 259 -3.66 -10.94 10.60
CA GLY A 259 -2.51 -10.05 10.68
C GLY A 259 -1.83 -9.72 9.35
N GLN A 260 -2.39 -10.13 8.20
CA GLN A 260 -1.66 -10.08 6.92
C GLN A 260 -1.74 -8.74 6.18
N ALA A 261 -2.71 -7.88 6.52
CA ALA A 261 -2.91 -6.59 5.86
C ALA A 261 -3.01 -5.47 6.88
N LEU A 262 -2.05 -4.54 6.87
CA LEU A 262 -2.12 -3.29 7.62
C LEU A 262 -2.72 -2.21 6.74
N HIS A 263 -3.64 -1.44 7.31
CA HIS A 263 -4.38 -0.40 6.63
C HIS A 263 -4.54 0.80 7.56
N ASP A 264 -4.04 1.97 7.17
CA ASP A 264 -4.07 3.14 8.04
C ASP A 264 -5.37 3.93 7.87
N VAL A 265 -5.95 4.33 9.00
CA VAL A 265 -7.22 5.06 9.12
C VAL A 265 -7.08 6.20 10.12
N ILE A 266 -8.01 7.17 10.09
CA ILE A 266 -8.07 8.18 11.15
C ILE A 266 -8.94 7.65 12.30
N ILE A 267 -8.49 7.94 13.52
CA ILE A 267 -9.23 7.73 14.75
C ILE A 267 -9.55 9.08 15.38
N ILE A 268 -10.77 9.24 15.90
CA ILE A 268 -11.26 10.53 16.38
C ILE A 268 -12.21 10.34 17.56
N LYS A 269 -12.12 11.23 18.56
CA LYS A 269 -13.07 11.28 19.67
C LYS A 269 -14.32 12.07 19.29
N ASN A 270 -15.45 11.65 19.85
CA ASN A 270 -16.70 12.39 19.97
C ASN A 270 -17.00 13.37 18.81
N LEU A 271 -17.52 12.84 17.70
CA LEU A 271 -18.01 13.65 16.61
C LEU A 271 -19.43 14.16 16.92
N ALA A 272 -19.51 15.45 17.21
CA ALA A 272 -20.73 16.12 17.65
C ALA A 272 -21.90 16.09 16.64
N ALA A 273 -21.72 15.56 15.43
CA ALA A 273 -22.61 15.85 14.30
C ALA A 273 -23.59 14.76 13.86
N ASN A 274 -23.41 13.46 14.15
CA ASN A 274 -24.38 12.46 13.69
C ASN A 274 -24.25 11.09 14.37
N LYS A 275 -25.02 10.82 15.44
CA LYS A 275 -24.90 9.57 16.21
C LYS A 275 -25.56 8.35 15.56
N ASP A 276 -26.38 8.53 14.52
CA ASP A 276 -27.24 7.44 14.02
C ASP A 276 -26.51 6.50 13.07
N ASN A 277 -25.41 6.95 12.44
CA ASN A 277 -24.51 6.13 11.60
C ASN A 277 -23.05 6.13 12.08
N PHE A 278 -22.68 7.06 12.97
CA PHE A 278 -21.35 7.19 13.52
C PHE A 278 -21.27 6.42 14.84
N GLY A 279 -20.32 5.48 14.95
CA GLY A 279 -20.13 4.73 16.19
C GLY A 279 -20.03 3.22 16.06
N LYS A 280 -20.32 2.67 14.87
CA LYS A 280 -20.30 1.22 14.66
C LYS A 280 -18.92 0.59 14.89
N TYR A 281 -17.85 1.28 14.53
CA TYR A 281 -16.48 0.80 14.76
C TYR A 281 -15.78 1.74 15.71
N HIS A 282 -15.70 1.32 16.97
CA HIS A 282 -15.06 2.07 18.05
C HIS A 282 -14.24 1.15 18.96
N PHE A 283 -13.32 1.76 19.70
CA PHE A 283 -12.47 1.07 20.66
C PHE A 283 -12.02 2.04 21.75
N ASP A 284 -11.72 1.50 22.92
CA ASP A 284 -11.29 2.30 24.07
C ASP A 284 -9.77 2.21 24.26
N VAL A 285 -9.15 3.37 24.48
CA VAL A 285 -7.71 3.50 24.79
C VAL A 285 -7.58 4.47 25.95
N ASP A 286 -6.96 4.03 27.05
CA ASP A 286 -6.74 4.87 28.25
C ASP A 286 -8.01 5.53 28.81
N GLY A 287 -9.15 4.84 28.73
CA GLY A 287 -10.44 5.34 29.20
C GLY A 287 -11.14 6.31 28.25
N GLU A 288 -10.59 6.51 27.04
CA GLU A 288 -11.16 7.34 26.00
C GLU A 288 -11.67 6.47 24.84
N THR A 289 -12.89 6.75 24.37
CA THR A 289 -13.46 6.07 23.20
C THR A 289 -13.07 6.78 21.92
N PHE A 290 -12.50 6.02 20.99
CA PHE A 290 -12.16 6.47 19.65
C PHE A 290 -13.02 5.78 18.60
N TYR A 291 -13.39 6.55 17.59
CA TYR A 291 -14.17 6.10 16.44
C TYR A 291 -13.30 6.08 15.20
N ILE A 292 -13.55 5.11 14.32
CA ILE A 292 -12.77 4.91 13.10
C ILE A 292 -13.44 5.58 11.90
N LEU A 293 -12.64 6.30 11.12
CA LEU A 293 -13.02 6.89 9.84
C LEU A 293 -12.04 6.42 8.76
N ASP A 294 -12.56 5.83 7.69
CA ASP A 294 -11.74 5.24 6.62
C ASP A 294 -11.85 6.05 5.31
N PRO A 295 -10.83 6.84 4.93
CA PRO A 295 -10.86 7.65 3.70
C PRO A 295 -10.52 6.87 2.42
N THR A 296 -10.49 5.53 2.48
CA THR A 296 -10.07 4.68 1.36
C THR A 296 -11.14 3.68 0.90
N ASN A 297 -12.22 3.55 1.66
CA ASN A 297 -13.26 2.56 1.43
C ASN A 297 -14.09 2.85 0.15
N SER A 298 -14.76 1.83 -0.37
CA SER A 298 -15.45 1.84 -1.67
C SER A 298 -16.88 2.41 -1.62
N LEU A 299 -17.44 2.68 -2.82
CA LEU A 299 -18.76 3.28 -3.10
C LEU A 299 -19.96 2.63 -2.38
N SER A 300 -19.83 1.41 -1.86
CA SER A 300 -20.92 0.68 -1.21
C SER A 300 -20.95 0.85 0.31
N THR A 301 -20.11 1.71 0.87
CA THR A 301 -19.99 1.91 2.32
C THR A 301 -20.22 3.36 2.71
N ASN A 302 -20.94 3.56 3.81
CA ASN A 302 -21.11 4.88 4.39
C ASN A 302 -19.72 5.48 4.74
N ALA A 303 -19.58 6.81 4.71
CA ALA A 303 -18.37 7.51 5.16
C ALA A 303 -17.91 7.11 6.58
N TYR A 304 -18.85 6.65 7.40
CA TYR A 304 -18.64 6.23 8.79
C TYR A 304 -18.42 4.70 8.95
N GLU A 305 -18.34 3.95 7.85
CA GLU A 305 -18.04 2.52 7.85
C GLU A 305 -16.62 2.22 7.33
N VAL A 306 -15.99 1.22 7.96
CA VAL A 306 -14.76 0.58 7.44
C VAL A 306 -15.11 -0.49 6.40
N SER A 307 -14.10 -0.93 5.63
CA SER A 307 -14.32 -1.91 4.55
C SER A 307 -15.03 -3.18 5.05
N PRO A 308 -16.01 -3.73 4.30
CA PRO A 308 -16.73 -4.94 4.71
C PRO A 308 -15.81 -6.14 4.93
N GLN A 309 -14.58 -6.11 4.40
CA GLN A 309 -13.56 -7.13 4.63
C GLN A 309 -13.14 -7.26 6.10
N TYR A 310 -13.44 -6.27 6.94
CA TYR A 310 -13.14 -6.27 8.38
C TYR A 310 -14.33 -6.69 9.24
N LYS A 311 -15.47 -7.05 8.63
CA LYS A 311 -16.74 -7.31 9.34
C LYS A 311 -16.65 -8.43 10.37
N ASP A 312 -15.86 -9.47 10.10
CA ASP A 312 -15.79 -10.66 10.96
C ASP A 312 -14.76 -10.50 12.10
N CYS A 313 -13.70 -9.74 11.85
CA CYS A 313 -12.63 -9.55 12.83
C CYS A 313 -11.76 -8.36 12.43
N LEU A 314 -11.75 -7.34 13.30
CA LEU A 314 -10.97 -6.13 13.12
C LEU A 314 -10.10 -5.89 14.35
N ILE A 315 -8.81 -5.76 14.11
CA ILE A 315 -7.82 -5.42 15.11
C ILE A 315 -7.32 -4.01 14.81
N VAL A 316 -7.31 -3.17 15.83
CA VAL A 316 -6.64 -1.86 15.79
C VAL A 316 -5.29 -1.98 16.48
N GLY A 317 -4.25 -1.36 15.95
CA GLY A 317 -2.91 -1.28 16.55
C GLY A 317 -2.14 -0.09 15.99
N ASN A 318 -0.89 0.12 16.47
CA ASN A 318 -0.03 1.22 16.01
C ASN A 318 -0.76 2.57 15.96
N LEU A 319 -0.99 3.13 17.15
CA LEU A 319 -1.69 4.41 17.29
C LEU A 319 -0.67 5.54 17.22
N TYR A 320 -0.89 6.52 16.35
CA TYR A 320 -0.05 7.69 16.16
C TYR A 320 -0.89 8.96 16.41
N PHE A 321 -0.77 9.51 17.60
CA PHE A 321 -1.42 10.77 17.95
C PHE A 321 -0.52 11.96 17.61
N TYR A 322 -1.12 13.15 17.62
CA TYR A 322 -0.38 14.41 17.44
C TYR A 322 0.71 14.59 18.50
N ASP A 323 0.39 14.35 19.77
CA ASP A 323 1.39 14.29 20.85
C ASP A 323 2.08 12.91 20.82
N THR A 324 3.37 12.91 20.51
CA THR A 324 4.19 11.72 20.26
C THR A 324 4.28 10.77 21.46
N ASN A 325 3.92 11.23 22.67
CA ASN A 325 3.93 10.43 23.90
C ASN A 325 2.76 9.43 24.02
N LYS A 326 1.77 9.49 23.13
CA LYS A 326 0.65 8.53 23.11
C LYS A 326 0.82 7.42 22.07
N GLY A 327 1.98 7.37 21.40
CA GLY A 327 2.31 6.32 20.45
C GLY A 327 2.21 4.94 21.10
N LYS A 328 1.22 4.13 20.70
CA LYS A 328 1.08 2.76 21.22
C LYS A 328 1.42 1.80 20.11
N GLY A 329 2.42 0.95 20.35
CA GLY A 329 2.76 -0.17 19.46
C GLY A 329 1.57 -1.13 19.30
N TRP A 330 1.77 -2.21 18.53
CA TRP A 330 0.69 -3.14 18.20
C TRP A 330 0.02 -3.71 19.46
N MET A 331 -1.21 -3.27 19.75
CA MET A 331 -2.03 -3.69 20.88
C MET A 331 -3.39 -4.06 20.31
N PRO A 332 -3.79 -5.33 20.29
CA PRO A 332 -5.04 -5.71 19.63
C PRO A 332 -6.24 -5.21 20.44
N TYR A 333 -6.87 -4.13 19.97
CA TYR A 333 -8.15 -3.70 20.52
C TYR A 333 -9.28 -4.44 19.80
N LYS A 334 -10.15 -5.09 20.59
CA LYS A 334 -11.36 -5.72 20.07
C LYS A 334 -12.37 -4.63 19.77
N ILE A 335 -12.79 -4.52 18.52
CA ILE A 335 -13.87 -3.61 18.15
C ILE A 335 -15.20 -4.18 18.65
N GLN A 336 -16.01 -3.32 19.28
CA GLN A 336 -17.34 -3.64 19.79
C GLN A 336 -18.42 -3.38 18.75
#